data_AF-A0A0K2T8T9-F1
#
_entry.id   AF-A0A0K2T8T9-F1
#
_cell.length_a   1.000
_cell.length_b   1.000
_cell.length_c   1.000
_cell.angle_alpha   90.00
_cell.angle_beta   90.00
_cell.angle_gamma   90.00
#
_symmetry.space_group_name_H-M   'P 1'
#
loop_
_entity.id
_entity.type
_entity.pdbx_description
1 polymer ?
#
loop_
_entity_poly.entity_id
_entity_poly.type
_entity_poly.pdbx_seq_one_letter_code
_entity_poly.pdbx_strand_id
1 'polypeptide(L)'
;MQDQKDTPMIDSNGDCIQPLLNLLLLGRATPYLHNGIMCTDDGDDADPEFSNIEKMGVMNRSELGFLLWEFNEDKTALFNVGSRLKTPIYPIWITCCNQQYGILFNPNKELMKSYQAERRFQLFYYADHRGKKDEVIEETTLTINNSNTNQQNKDLDYGLHDFDEIEENPLEQAIKSKWSAAHIEWNKTTPYVW
;
A
#
# COMPACT_ATOMS: atom_id res chain seq x y z
N MET A 1 -11.02 -3.31 -12.40
CA MET A 1 -11.53 -4.42 -11.57
C MET A 1 -13.05 -4.29 -11.51
N GLN A 2 -13.79 -5.30 -11.96
CA GLN A 2 -15.25 -5.29 -11.99
C GLN A 2 -15.77 -6.33 -10.99
N ASP A 3 -16.78 -5.97 -10.21
CA ASP A 3 -17.47 -6.92 -9.34
C ASP A 3 -18.38 -7.81 -10.18
N GLN A 4 -18.04 -9.09 -10.29
CA GLN A 4 -18.72 -10.07 -11.13
C GLN A 4 -19.00 -11.31 -10.28
N LYS A 5 -20.28 -11.69 -10.20
CA LYS A 5 -20.76 -12.78 -9.34
C LYS A 5 -20.07 -14.12 -9.60
N ASP A 6 -19.76 -14.40 -10.86
CA ASP A 6 -19.25 -15.70 -11.29
C ASP A 6 -17.72 -15.73 -11.42
N THR A 7 -17.02 -14.66 -11.05
CA THR A 7 -15.56 -14.63 -11.07
C THR A 7 -14.99 -15.47 -9.92
N PRO A 8 -14.14 -16.48 -10.20
CA PRO A 8 -13.50 -17.24 -9.15
C PRO A 8 -12.55 -16.36 -8.34
N MET A 9 -12.46 -16.62 -7.03
CA MET A 9 -11.61 -15.88 -6.09
C MET A 9 -10.12 -16.26 -6.16
N ILE A 10 -9.79 -17.26 -6.96
CA ILE A 10 -8.43 -17.68 -7.29
C ILE A 10 -8.35 -17.67 -8.82
N ASP A 11 -7.29 -17.10 -9.36
CA ASP A 11 -7.11 -17.04 -10.82
C ASP A 11 -6.61 -18.38 -11.41
N SER A 12 -6.40 -18.40 -12.72
CA SER A 12 -5.92 -19.59 -13.43
C SER A 12 -4.50 -20.03 -13.05
N ASN A 13 -3.71 -19.14 -12.46
CA ASN A 13 -2.35 -19.43 -12.01
C ASN A 13 -2.32 -19.96 -10.56
N GLY A 14 -3.45 -19.92 -9.85
CA GLY A 14 -3.55 -20.29 -8.45
C GLY A 14 -3.32 -19.11 -7.49
N ASP A 15 -3.23 -17.89 -8.01
CA ASP A 15 -3.01 -16.69 -7.21
C ASP A 15 -4.33 -16.13 -6.66
N CYS A 16 -4.25 -15.55 -5.46
CA CYS A 16 -5.41 -14.90 -4.85
C CYS A 16 -5.72 -13.59 -5.59
N ILE A 17 -6.97 -13.41 -6.03
CA ILE A 17 -7.41 -12.11 -6.55
C ILE A 17 -7.89 -11.20 -5.42
N GLN A 18 -8.00 -9.89 -5.69
CA GLN A 18 -8.31 -8.88 -4.67
C GLN A 18 -9.58 -9.17 -3.85
N PRO A 19 -10.70 -9.67 -4.41
CA PRO A 19 -11.84 -10.12 -3.61
C PRO A 19 -11.49 -11.12 -2.51
N LEU A 20 -10.61 -12.09 -2.78
CA LEU A 20 -10.21 -13.07 -1.77
C LEU A 20 -9.38 -12.42 -0.66
N LEU A 21 -8.43 -11.55 -1.02
CA LEU A 21 -7.64 -10.80 -0.06
C LEU A 21 -8.52 -9.91 0.83
N ASN A 22 -9.47 -9.21 0.23
CA ASN A 22 -10.42 -8.38 0.96
C ASN A 22 -11.37 -9.21 1.81
N LEU A 23 -11.73 -10.43 1.40
CA LEU A 23 -12.48 -11.35 2.25
C LEU A 23 -11.69 -11.70 3.51
N LEU A 24 -10.39 -11.96 3.38
CA LEU A 24 -9.50 -12.26 4.51
C LEU A 24 -9.24 -11.04 5.41
N LEU A 25 -9.06 -9.86 4.81
CA LEU A 25 -8.73 -8.61 5.53
C LEU A 25 -9.96 -7.94 6.17
N LEU A 26 -11.10 -7.97 5.49
CA LEU A 26 -12.28 -7.15 5.79
C LEU A 26 -13.52 -7.98 6.11
N GLY A 27 -13.47 -9.31 5.92
CA GLY A 27 -14.65 -10.18 5.99
C GLY A 27 -15.63 -9.98 4.83
N ARG A 28 -15.21 -9.32 3.74
CA ARG A 28 -16.04 -9.04 2.56
C ARG A 28 -15.26 -9.16 1.26
N ALA A 29 -15.80 -9.88 0.29
CA ALA A 29 -15.15 -10.13 -0.98
C ALA A 29 -15.33 -9.01 -2.03
N THR A 30 -15.13 -7.75 -1.63
CA THR A 30 -15.16 -6.63 -2.58
C THR A 30 -13.86 -6.57 -3.39
N PRO A 31 -13.88 -6.29 -4.70
CA PRO A 31 -12.66 -6.01 -5.46
C PRO A 31 -12.07 -4.61 -5.17
N TYR A 32 -12.83 -3.74 -4.51
CA TYR A 32 -12.50 -2.32 -4.41
C TYR A 32 -11.72 -1.98 -3.13
N LEU A 33 -10.66 -1.19 -3.27
CA LEU A 33 -9.78 -0.77 -2.17
C LEU A 33 -10.03 0.67 -1.69
N HIS A 34 -10.88 1.42 -2.39
CA HIS A 34 -11.23 2.79 -2.02
C HIS A 34 -12.13 2.85 -0.78
N ASN A 35 -12.27 4.04 -0.21
CA ASN A 35 -13.13 4.25 0.94
C ASN A 35 -14.61 4.31 0.51
N GLY A 36 -15.47 3.62 1.25
CA GLY A 36 -16.92 3.78 1.17
C GLY A 36 -17.48 3.36 -0.18
N ILE A 37 -18.57 3.99 -0.58
CA ILE A 37 -19.24 3.75 -1.86
C ILE A 37 -18.76 4.80 -2.84
N MET A 38 -18.35 4.38 -4.03
CA MET A 38 -18.06 5.28 -5.16
C MET A 38 -19.00 4.95 -6.30
N CYS A 39 -19.57 5.96 -6.95
CA CYS A 39 -20.26 5.77 -8.22
C CYS A 39 -19.25 6.01 -9.35
N THR A 40 -19.42 5.30 -10.45
CA THR A 40 -18.75 5.63 -11.72
C THR A 40 -19.13 7.03 -12.17
N ASP A 41 -18.14 7.80 -12.63
CA ASP A 41 -18.36 9.18 -13.09
C ASP A 41 -19.33 9.21 -14.29
N ASP A 42 -20.33 10.09 -14.22
CA ASP A 42 -21.23 10.44 -15.33
C ASP A 42 -20.54 11.43 -16.30
N GLY A 43 -19.30 11.13 -16.71
CA GLY A 43 -18.60 11.92 -17.72
C GLY A 43 -19.15 11.66 -19.13
N ASP A 44 -18.97 12.60 -20.06
CA ASP A 44 -19.44 12.47 -21.46
C ASP A 44 -18.83 11.25 -22.21
N ASP A 45 -17.70 10.71 -21.71
CA ASP A 45 -17.03 9.50 -22.21
C ASP A 45 -17.36 8.22 -21.42
N ALA A 46 -18.25 8.30 -20.43
CA ALA A 46 -18.62 7.15 -19.61
C ALA A 46 -19.51 6.19 -20.40
N ASP A 47 -19.18 4.89 -20.34
CA ASP A 47 -20.04 3.86 -20.91
C ASP A 47 -21.40 3.89 -20.16
N PRO A 48 -22.51 4.22 -20.85
CA PRO A 48 -23.80 4.36 -20.21
C PRO A 48 -24.28 3.07 -19.55
N GLU A 49 -23.80 1.90 -19.98
CA GLU A 49 -24.09 0.60 -19.35
C GLU A 49 -23.51 0.48 -17.94
N PHE A 50 -22.45 1.23 -17.63
CA PHE A 50 -21.76 1.19 -16.34
C PHE A 50 -21.85 2.50 -15.54
N SER A 51 -22.59 3.49 -16.04
CA SER A 51 -22.92 4.72 -15.30
C SER A 51 -23.78 4.44 -14.07
N ASN A 52 -23.62 5.21 -12.99
CA ASN A 52 -24.42 5.09 -11.76
C ASN A 52 -24.39 3.73 -11.03
N ILE A 53 -23.37 2.89 -11.28
CA ILE A 53 -23.18 1.65 -10.52
C ILE A 53 -22.40 1.94 -9.24
N GLU A 54 -23.01 1.62 -8.11
CA GLU A 54 -22.37 1.72 -6.80
C GLU A 54 -21.26 0.67 -6.65
N LYS A 55 -20.02 1.13 -6.52
CA LYS A 55 -18.85 0.31 -6.18
C LYS A 55 -18.66 0.31 -4.68
N MET A 56 -18.88 -0.85 -4.06
CA MET A 56 -18.83 -1.02 -2.61
C MET A 56 -17.39 -1.23 -2.15
N GLY A 57 -16.69 -0.16 -1.76
CA GLY A 57 -15.34 -0.23 -1.21
C GLY A 57 -15.29 -0.59 0.28
N VAL A 58 -14.23 -0.13 0.93
CA VAL A 58 -13.95 -0.41 2.34
C VAL A 58 -14.81 0.47 3.23
N MET A 59 -15.74 -0.13 3.98
CA MET A 59 -16.78 0.60 4.70
C MET A 59 -16.33 1.21 6.03
N ASN A 60 -15.40 0.57 6.73
CA ASN A 60 -14.91 1.00 8.03
C ASN A 60 -13.38 0.93 8.06
N ARG A 61 -12.76 1.59 9.04
CA ARG A 61 -11.32 1.44 9.29
C ARG A 61 -11.01 -0.03 9.58
N SER A 62 -10.11 -0.61 8.79
CA SER A 62 -9.76 -2.03 8.90
C SER A 62 -8.87 -2.30 10.13
N GLU A 63 -8.93 -3.51 10.67
CA GLU A 63 -8.02 -3.95 11.73
C GLU A 63 -6.59 -4.11 11.20
N LEU A 64 -6.48 -4.66 9.98
CA LEU A 64 -5.23 -4.87 9.24
C LEU A 64 -5.18 -3.94 8.04
N GLY A 65 -3.99 -3.43 7.75
CA GLY A 65 -3.78 -2.51 6.64
C GLY A 65 -3.42 -3.21 5.34
N PHE A 66 -3.50 -2.44 4.26
CA PHE A 66 -3.02 -2.85 2.95
C PHE A 66 -2.27 -1.69 2.30
N LEU A 67 -1.06 -1.95 1.83
CA LEU A 67 -0.27 -1.03 1.01
C LEU A 67 0.03 -1.70 -0.33
N LEU A 68 -0.07 -0.92 -1.41
CA LEU A 68 0.11 -1.43 -2.77
C LEU A 68 0.99 -0.48 -3.56
N TRP A 69 1.89 -1.07 -4.35
CA TRP A 69 2.64 -0.39 -5.40
C TRP A 69 2.73 -1.30 -6.62
N GLU A 70 2.36 -0.80 -7.79
CA GLU A 70 2.31 -1.56 -9.03
C GLU A 70 3.10 -0.85 -10.14
N PHE A 71 4.38 -1.15 -10.24
CA PHE A 71 5.40 -0.63 -11.17
C PHE A 71 5.62 0.89 -11.13
N ASN A 72 4.57 1.69 -11.25
CA ASN A 72 4.62 3.16 -11.27
C ASN A 72 3.37 3.78 -10.63
N GLU A 73 3.38 5.11 -10.49
CA GLU A 73 2.29 5.86 -9.86
C GLU A 73 0.96 5.70 -10.62
N ASP A 74 0.97 5.80 -11.95
CA ASP A 74 -0.24 5.70 -12.78
C ASP A 74 -0.96 4.37 -12.59
N LYS A 75 -0.22 3.25 -12.66
CA LYS A 75 -0.79 1.91 -12.44
C LYS A 75 -1.24 1.71 -11.00
N THR A 76 -0.49 2.24 -10.04
CA THR A 76 -0.87 2.20 -8.62
C THR A 76 -2.16 3.00 -8.36
N ALA A 77 -2.33 4.15 -9.02
CA ALA A 77 -3.48 5.02 -8.87
C ALA A 77 -4.80 4.35 -9.31
N LEU A 78 -4.75 3.41 -10.27
CA LEU A 78 -5.91 2.63 -10.71
C LEU A 78 -6.58 1.83 -9.58
N PHE A 79 -5.84 1.45 -8.53
CA PHE A 79 -6.37 0.71 -7.39
C PHE A 79 -7.07 1.62 -6.37
N ASN A 80 -6.70 2.91 -6.34
CA ASN A 80 -7.27 3.92 -5.45
C ASN A 80 -7.36 3.44 -3.98
N VAL A 81 -6.23 2.99 -3.41
CA VAL A 81 -6.20 2.44 -2.04
C VAL A 81 -6.57 3.50 -1.02
N GLY A 82 -7.70 3.29 -0.33
CA GLY A 82 -8.27 4.24 0.61
C GLY A 82 -7.56 4.30 1.96
N SER A 83 -7.76 5.42 2.67
CA SER A 83 -7.20 5.63 4.02
C SER A 83 -7.67 4.62 5.06
N ARG A 84 -8.83 3.97 4.87
CA ARG A 84 -9.33 2.92 5.77
C ARG A 84 -8.47 1.64 5.76
N LEU A 85 -7.66 1.44 4.71
CA LEU A 85 -6.65 0.40 4.60
C LEU A 85 -5.24 0.92 4.91
N LYS A 86 -4.90 2.14 4.47
CA LYS A 86 -3.57 2.73 4.76
C LYS A 86 -3.39 3.02 6.26
N THR A 87 -4.46 3.29 6.99
CA THR A 87 -4.44 3.68 8.41
C THR A 87 -5.21 2.68 9.27
N PRO A 88 -4.74 1.43 9.40
CA PRO A 88 -5.43 0.36 10.15
C PRO A 88 -5.48 0.61 11.65
N ILE A 89 -6.27 -0.18 12.38
CA ILE A 89 -6.35 -0.14 13.85
C ILE A 89 -5.04 -0.65 14.46
N TYR A 90 -4.52 -1.77 13.98
CA TYR A 90 -3.23 -2.30 14.38
C TYR A 90 -2.16 -1.90 13.36
N PRO A 91 -0.94 -1.55 13.80
CA PRO A 91 0.19 -1.21 12.90
C PRO A 91 0.74 -2.47 12.20
N ILE A 92 -0.10 -3.12 11.40
CA ILE A 92 0.19 -4.32 10.63
C ILE A 92 -0.42 -4.09 9.24
N TRP A 93 0.38 -4.24 8.20
CA TRP A 93 -0.02 -4.11 6.81
C TRP A 93 0.39 -5.35 6.03
N ILE A 94 -0.52 -5.85 5.21
CA ILE A 94 -0.12 -6.67 4.06
C ILE A 94 0.36 -5.70 2.98
N THR A 95 1.49 -6.00 2.35
CA THR A 95 2.00 -5.25 1.20
C THR A 95 1.80 -6.07 -0.06
N CYS A 96 1.43 -5.43 -1.17
CA CYS A 96 1.54 -6.01 -2.52
C CYS A 96 2.36 -5.04 -3.37
N CYS A 97 3.62 -5.40 -3.61
CA CYS A 97 4.57 -4.55 -4.32
C CYS A 97 5.03 -5.31 -5.55
N ASN A 98 4.67 -4.86 -6.75
CA ASN A 98 4.96 -5.54 -8.02
C ASN A 98 4.60 -7.03 -7.98
N GLN A 99 3.39 -7.34 -7.48
CA GLN A 99 2.85 -8.70 -7.31
C GLN A 99 3.55 -9.56 -6.23
N GLN A 100 4.54 -9.02 -5.51
CA GLN A 100 5.14 -9.68 -4.35
C GLN A 100 4.40 -9.30 -3.07
N TYR A 101 3.88 -10.31 -2.37
CA TYR A 101 3.25 -10.13 -1.07
C TYR A 101 4.27 -10.11 0.06
N GLY A 102 4.01 -9.26 1.06
CA GLY A 102 4.79 -9.18 2.28
C GLY A 102 3.94 -8.70 3.46
N ILE A 103 4.55 -8.69 4.64
CA ILE A 103 3.97 -8.21 5.88
C ILE A 103 4.91 -7.16 6.47
N LEU A 104 4.34 -5.99 6.75
CA LEU A 104 5.00 -4.85 7.36
C LEU A 104 4.32 -4.56 8.70
N PHE A 105 5.06 -4.44 9.81
CA PHE A 105 4.43 -4.17 11.11
C PHE A 105 5.31 -3.44 12.12
N ASN A 106 4.67 -2.89 13.16
CA ASN A 106 5.33 -2.36 14.36
C ASN A 106 4.71 -3.00 15.62
N PRO A 107 5.50 -3.52 16.58
CA PRO A 107 4.96 -4.04 17.85
C PRO A 107 4.25 -2.99 18.71
N ASN A 108 4.59 -1.71 18.56
CA ASN A 108 3.98 -0.59 19.28
C ASN A 108 2.62 -0.21 18.70
N LYS A 109 1.55 -0.68 19.35
CA LYS A 109 0.15 -0.37 18.99
C LYS A 109 -0.20 1.12 19.00
N GLU A 110 0.58 1.95 19.69
CA GLU A 110 0.35 3.40 19.76
C GLU A 110 0.77 4.13 18.48
N LEU A 111 1.52 3.47 17.58
CA LEU A 111 1.90 4.04 16.29
C LEU A 111 0.68 4.56 15.51
N MET A 112 -0.44 3.83 15.55
CA MET A 112 -1.66 4.19 14.80
C MET A 112 -2.61 5.16 15.54
N LYS A 113 -2.22 5.61 16.72
CA LYS A 113 -3.05 6.44 17.62
C LYS A 113 -2.41 7.78 17.97
N SER A 114 -1.11 7.93 17.78
CA SER A 114 -0.35 9.10 18.24
C SER A 114 0.52 9.66 17.12
N TYR A 115 0.27 10.91 16.73
CA TYR A 115 1.12 11.63 15.79
C TYR A 115 2.58 11.75 16.27
N GLN A 116 2.80 11.77 17.59
CA GLN A 116 4.16 11.76 18.13
C GLN A 116 4.88 10.44 17.86
N ALA A 117 4.17 9.32 17.97
CA ALA A 117 4.70 8.00 17.64
C ALA A 117 4.99 7.85 16.14
N GLU A 118 4.24 8.57 15.30
CA GLU A 118 4.46 8.59 13.84
C GLU A 118 5.64 9.47 13.39
N ARG A 119 6.33 10.22 14.27
CA ARG A 119 7.46 11.08 13.87
C ARG A 119 8.70 10.29 13.46
N ARG A 120 9.09 9.31 14.27
CA ARG A 120 10.21 8.40 13.99
C ARG A 120 9.96 7.05 14.66
N PHE A 121 9.96 5.98 13.89
CA PHE A 121 9.62 4.64 14.37
C PHE A 121 10.28 3.57 13.49
N GLN A 122 10.25 2.33 13.94
CA GLN A 122 10.74 1.18 13.18
C GLN A 122 9.59 0.38 12.57
N LEU A 123 9.80 -0.26 11.44
CA LEU A 123 8.93 -1.27 10.89
C LEU A 123 9.72 -2.55 10.65
N PHE A 124 9.12 -3.69 10.96
CA PHE A 124 9.65 -4.99 10.61
C PHE A 124 8.99 -5.45 9.32
N TYR A 125 9.78 -5.99 8.40
CA TYR A 125 9.30 -6.44 7.11
C TYR A 125 9.68 -7.88 6.82
N TYR A 126 8.71 -8.65 6.35
CA TYR A 126 8.90 -10.03 5.92
C TYR A 126 8.16 -10.26 4.61
N ALA A 127 8.86 -10.72 3.58
CA ALA A 127 8.26 -11.18 2.33
C ALA A 127 9.01 -12.42 1.82
N ASP A 128 8.54 -12.99 0.72
CA ASP A 128 9.27 -14.06 0.03
C ASP A 128 10.63 -13.52 -0.46
N HIS A 129 11.71 -13.89 0.22
CA HIS A 129 13.07 -13.51 -0.17
C HIS A 129 13.62 -14.53 -1.15
N ARG A 130 13.73 -14.15 -2.42
CA ARG A 130 14.37 -14.98 -3.46
C ARG A 130 15.90 -14.83 -3.45
N GLY A 131 16.49 -14.88 -2.26
CA GLY A 131 17.93 -14.82 -2.05
C GLY A 131 18.68 -16.06 -2.53
N LYS A 132 20.01 -15.97 -2.55
CA LYS A 132 20.87 -17.13 -2.82
C LYS A 132 20.81 -18.09 -1.63
N LYS A 133 20.88 -19.41 -1.88
CA LYS A 133 20.79 -20.46 -0.85
C LYS A 133 21.72 -20.31 0.35
N ASP A 134 22.83 -19.58 0.20
CA ASP A 134 23.87 -19.41 1.22
C ASP A 134 23.86 -18.00 1.87
N GLU A 135 22.86 -17.18 1.55
CA GLU A 135 22.73 -15.84 2.13
C GLU A 135 22.11 -15.92 3.53
N VAL A 136 22.74 -15.28 4.51
CA VAL A 136 22.20 -15.16 5.86
C VAL A 136 21.02 -14.18 5.80
N ILE A 137 19.81 -14.69 6.04
CA ILE A 137 18.61 -13.85 6.13
C ILE A 137 18.61 -13.17 7.51
N GLU A 138 18.93 -11.88 7.54
CA GLU A 138 18.79 -11.05 8.72
C GLU A 138 17.37 -10.47 8.80
N GLU A 139 16.93 -10.14 10.02
CA GLU A 139 15.66 -9.46 10.23
C GLU A 139 15.66 -8.10 9.51
N THR A 140 14.71 -7.90 8.60
CA THR A 140 14.58 -6.64 7.90
C THR A 140 13.86 -5.63 8.79
N THR A 141 14.64 -4.68 9.31
CA THR A 141 14.11 -3.54 10.09
C THR A 141 14.28 -2.27 9.29
N LEU A 142 13.19 -1.54 9.06
CA LEU A 142 13.19 -0.22 8.42
C LEU A 142 13.04 0.87 9.47
N THR A 143 13.86 1.90 9.43
CA THR A 143 13.65 3.12 10.23
C THR A 143 12.92 4.15 9.39
N ILE A 144 11.74 4.56 9.84
CA ILE A 144 10.90 5.56 9.17
C ILE A 144 11.04 6.89 9.91
N ASN A 145 11.40 7.95 9.20
CA ASN A 145 11.45 9.31 9.73
C ASN A 145 10.46 10.20 8.97
N ASN A 146 9.33 10.50 9.60
CA ASN A 146 8.27 11.33 9.05
C ASN A 146 8.27 12.75 9.64
N SER A 147 9.42 13.23 10.13
CA SER A 147 9.51 14.56 10.78
C SER A 147 9.30 15.73 9.81
N ASN A 148 9.42 15.50 8.50
CA ASN A 148 9.36 16.53 7.46
C ASN A 148 7.94 16.91 7.00
N THR A 149 6.89 16.20 7.44
CA THR A 149 5.51 16.48 7.01
C THR A 149 5.06 17.91 7.34
N ASN A 150 5.63 18.53 8.39
CA ASN A 150 5.30 19.88 8.81
C ASN A 150 6.06 21.00 8.05
N GLN A 151 7.10 20.68 7.28
CA GLN A 151 7.89 21.68 6.55
C GLN A 151 7.49 21.80 5.07
N GLN A 152 6.86 20.78 4.48
CA GLN A 152 6.47 20.80 3.06
C GLN A 152 5.28 21.71 2.73
N ASN A 153 4.57 22.27 3.72
CA ASN A 153 3.56 23.32 3.46
C ASN A 153 4.17 24.70 3.15
N LYS A 154 5.51 24.83 3.03
CA LYS A 154 6.14 26.14 2.79
C LYS A 154 6.98 26.29 1.53
N ASP A 155 7.46 25.24 0.88
CA ASP A 155 8.32 25.42 -0.29
C ASP A 155 7.96 24.42 -1.41
N LEU A 156 7.01 24.81 -2.25
CA LEU A 156 6.92 24.31 -3.64
C LEU A 156 8.00 25.06 -4.44
N ASP A 157 9.26 24.67 -4.27
CA ASP A 157 10.33 25.04 -5.19
C ASP A 157 10.84 23.75 -5.82
N TYR A 158 10.40 23.49 -7.05
CA TYR A 158 10.93 22.43 -7.91
C TYR A 158 12.33 22.84 -8.34
N GLY A 159 13.29 22.66 -7.44
CA GLY A 159 14.71 22.75 -7.72
C GLY A 159 15.13 21.55 -8.57
N LEU A 160 15.45 21.82 -9.82
CA LEU A 160 16.07 20.93 -10.79
C LEU A 160 17.21 20.12 -10.15
N HIS A 161 16.94 18.87 -9.80
CA HIS A 161 17.96 17.90 -9.47
C HIS A 161 17.93 16.79 -10.51
N ASP A 162 18.74 17.03 -11.54
CA ASP A 162 19.24 16.08 -12.52
C ASP A 162 20.18 15.11 -11.79
N PHE A 163 19.60 14.21 -11.00
CA PHE A 163 20.22 12.98 -10.55
C PHE A 163 19.47 11.88 -11.25
N ASP A 164 20.19 11.01 -11.97
CA ASP A 164 19.65 9.75 -12.50
C ASP A 164 18.58 9.22 -11.54
N GLU A 165 17.31 9.18 -11.97
CA GLU A 165 16.19 8.74 -11.15
C GLU A 165 16.55 7.37 -10.58
N ILE A 166 17.03 7.35 -9.34
CA ILE A 166 17.23 6.11 -8.60
C ILE A 166 15.82 5.60 -8.43
N GLU A 167 15.45 4.59 -9.21
CA GLU A 167 14.16 3.93 -9.15
C GLU A 167 13.97 3.47 -7.70
N GLU A 168 13.19 4.25 -6.94
CA GLU A 168 13.02 3.99 -5.53
C GLU A 168 12.33 2.64 -5.35
N ASN A 169 12.73 1.90 -4.32
CA ASN A 169 12.25 0.56 -4.11
C ASN A 169 10.70 0.49 -4.03
N PRO A 170 10.03 -0.47 -4.67
CA PRO A 170 8.57 -0.63 -4.64
C PRO A 170 7.95 -0.61 -3.23
N LEU A 171 8.65 -1.20 -2.25
CA LEU A 171 8.19 -1.17 -0.85
C LEU A 171 8.29 0.24 -0.25
N GLU A 172 9.35 0.98 -0.55
CA GLU A 172 9.48 2.37 -0.10
C GLU A 172 8.36 3.23 -0.68
N GLN A 173 8.04 3.04 -1.96
CA GLN A 173 6.91 3.74 -2.60
C GLN A 173 5.58 3.39 -1.95
N ALA A 174 5.33 2.10 -1.67
CA ALA A 174 4.14 1.66 -0.96
C ALA A 174 4.05 2.29 0.45
N ILE A 175 5.17 2.39 1.18
CA ILE A 175 5.27 3.04 2.50
C ILE A 175 5.00 4.55 2.39
N LYS A 176 5.60 5.22 1.39
CA LYS A 176 5.41 6.65 1.12
C LYS A 176 3.97 6.98 0.72
N SER A 177 3.23 6.02 0.14
CA SER A 177 1.79 6.18 -0.12
C SER A 177 0.95 6.43 1.15
N LYS A 178 1.51 6.09 2.33
CA LYS A 178 0.95 6.38 3.67
C LYS A 178 1.68 7.53 4.36
N TRP A 179 3.01 7.53 4.35
CA TRP A 179 3.84 8.57 4.96
C TRP A 179 4.61 9.32 3.85
N SER A 180 3.93 10.24 3.16
CA SER A 180 4.40 10.87 1.93
C SER A 180 5.76 11.56 2.02
N ALA A 181 6.11 12.10 3.19
CA ALA A 181 7.35 12.80 3.44
C ALA A 181 8.39 11.96 4.21
N ALA A 182 8.18 10.64 4.30
CA ALA A 182 9.06 9.78 5.07
C ALA A 182 10.39 9.53 4.38
N HIS A 183 11.47 9.71 5.14
CA HIS A 183 12.77 9.12 4.82
C HIS A 183 12.84 7.70 5.40
N ILE A 184 13.31 6.74 4.60
CA ILE A 184 13.32 5.31 4.93
C ILE A 184 14.75 4.81 4.94
N GLU A 185 15.16 4.16 6.04
CA GLU A 185 16.49 3.56 6.20
C GLU A 185 16.35 2.05 6.40
N TRP A 186 16.99 1.22 5.55
CA TRP A 186 16.90 -0.25 5.63
C TRP A 186 17.81 -0.90 6.70
N ASN A 187 18.46 -0.10 7.55
CA ASN A 187 19.29 -0.56 8.68
C ASN A 187 20.26 -1.72 8.35
N LYS A 188 20.96 -1.63 7.21
CA LYS A 188 21.95 -2.62 6.69
C LYS A 188 21.36 -3.83 5.97
N THR A 189 20.04 -3.92 5.81
CA THR A 189 19.42 -4.88 4.89
C THR A 189 19.40 -4.31 3.48
N THR A 190 19.77 -5.11 2.48
CA THR A 190 19.58 -4.74 1.08
C THR A 190 18.12 -4.92 0.71
N PRO A 191 17.48 -3.97 0.00
CA PRO A 191 16.13 -4.17 -0.51
C PRO A 191 16.02 -5.41 -1.38
N TYR A 192 14.94 -6.18 -1.21
CA TYR A 192 14.71 -7.46 -1.91
C TYR A 192 13.33 -7.59 -2.55
N VAL A 193 12.56 -6.51 -2.52
CA VAL A 193 11.28 -6.38 -3.22
C VAL A 193 11.55 -5.55 -4.47
N TRP A 194 11.26 -6.09 -5.65
CA TRP A 194 11.60 -5.48 -6.93
C TRP A 194 10.47 -5.66 -7.93
#